data_AF-A0A7W5G4K4-F1
#
_entry.id   AF-A0A7W5G4K4-F1
#
_cell.length_a   1.000
_cell.length_b   1.000
_cell.length_c   1.000
_cell.angle_alpha   90.00
_cell.angle_beta   90.00
_cell.angle_gamma   90.00
#
_symmetry.space_group_name_H-M   'P 1'
#
loop_
_entity.id
_entity.type
_entity.pdbx_description
1 polymer ?
#
loop_
_entity_poly.entity_id
_entity_poly.type
_entity_poly.pdbx_seq_one_letter_code
_entity_poly.pdbx_strand_id
1 'polypeptide(L)'
;MPSRGGRNVRRNMGRLVKEARGRVTERAMTEILITAEGYAARLTPIDTANLINSRYRQVTNTLTGTRGIVGYTADYALYVHEASGKLKGQPRSSVQAFGTSDGRQAFASNAGKFWDPRGEPRFLEKGFEEAKPEIRGILRRNYKL
;
A
#
# COMPACT_ATOMS: atom_id res chain seq x y z
N MET A 1 38.91 -7.77 -7.88
CA MET A 1 38.21 -7.90 -6.58
C MET A 1 36.77 -7.42 -6.77
N PRO A 2 35.73 -8.25 -6.62
CA PRO A 2 34.36 -7.81 -6.88
C PRO A 2 33.81 -7.07 -5.65
N SER A 3 33.47 -5.81 -5.85
CA SER A 3 32.89 -4.88 -4.88
C SER A 3 31.64 -5.44 -4.21
N ARG A 4 31.70 -5.58 -2.89
CA ARG A 4 30.58 -5.85 -1.97
C ARG A 4 29.65 -4.63 -1.86
N GLY A 5 28.95 -4.28 -2.94
CA GLY A 5 28.10 -3.07 -2.99
C GLY A 5 26.61 -3.30 -3.28
N GLY A 6 26.19 -4.50 -3.69
CA GLY A 6 24.83 -4.71 -4.24
C GLY A 6 23.79 -5.35 -3.31
N ARG A 7 24.15 -5.79 -2.10
CA ARG A 7 23.29 -6.68 -1.29
C ARG A 7 22.48 -6.03 -0.16
N ASN A 8 22.56 -4.70 0.01
CA ASN A 8 21.91 -4.01 1.15
C ASN A 8 20.85 -2.95 0.79
N VAL A 9 20.34 -2.90 -0.45
CA VAL A 9 19.27 -1.95 -0.83
C VAL A 9 17.86 -2.55 -0.74
N ARG A 10 17.72 -3.85 -0.45
CA ARG A 10 16.42 -4.57 -0.50
C ARG A 10 15.89 -5.08 0.83
N ARG A 11 16.34 -4.56 1.98
CA ARG A 11 15.90 -5.09 3.28
C ARG A 11 14.67 -4.40 3.89
N ASN A 12 14.15 -3.33 3.29
CA ASN A 12 12.94 -2.64 3.77
C ASN A 12 11.88 -2.35 2.68
N MET A 13 12.09 -2.76 1.43
CA MET A 13 11.26 -2.39 0.28
C MET A 13 9.98 -3.24 0.11
N GLY A 14 9.26 -3.48 1.20
CA GLY A 14 7.93 -4.09 1.11
C GLY A 14 7.50 -4.80 2.38
N ARG A 15 6.98 -4.06 3.36
CA ARG A 15 6.23 -4.68 4.46
C ARG A 15 4.75 -4.81 4.13
N LEU A 16 4.21 -3.88 3.32
CA LEU A 16 2.86 -3.97 2.77
C LEU A 16 2.92 -3.80 1.25
N VAL A 17 2.69 -4.89 0.53
CA VAL A 17 2.81 -4.97 -0.93
C VAL A 17 1.65 -5.77 -1.50
N LYS A 18 1.07 -5.28 -2.60
CA LYS A 18 0.15 -6.04 -3.45
C LYS A 18 0.72 -6.13 -4.85
N GLU A 19 0.62 -7.32 -5.42
CA GLU A 19 1.21 -7.66 -6.71
C GLU A 19 0.13 -8.00 -7.74
N ALA A 20 0.32 -7.51 -8.96
CA ALA A 20 -0.45 -7.89 -10.14
C ALA A 20 0.49 -8.56 -11.17
N ARG A 21 0.08 -9.69 -11.73
CA ARG A 21 0.75 -10.36 -12.84
C ARG A 21 -0.24 -10.59 -13.97
N GLY A 22 0.20 -10.42 -15.21
CA GLY A 22 -0.60 -10.76 -16.36
C GLY A 22 0.15 -10.64 -17.68
N ARG A 23 -0.39 -11.27 -18.73
CA ARG A 23 0.04 -11.08 -20.13
C ARG A 23 -0.47 -9.74 -20.67
N VAL A 24 -0.08 -8.67 -20.01
CA VAL A 24 -0.41 -7.29 -20.38
C VAL A 24 0.89 -6.53 -20.66
N THR A 25 0.76 -5.40 -21.33
CA THR A 25 1.83 -4.46 -21.65
C THR A 25 2.15 -3.65 -20.41
N GLU A 26 3.35 -3.08 -20.38
CA GLU A 26 3.79 -2.14 -19.35
C GLU A 26 2.81 -0.98 -19.17
N ARG A 27 2.26 -0.46 -20.29
CA ARG A 27 1.26 0.61 -20.27
C ARG A 27 -0.02 0.19 -19.56
N ALA A 28 -0.62 -0.94 -19.98
CA ALA A 28 -1.85 -1.42 -19.35
C ALA A 28 -1.64 -1.77 -17.87
N MET A 29 -0.48 -2.36 -17.52
CA MET A 29 -0.14 -2.60 -16.11
C MET A 29 -0.02 -1.29 -15.33
N THR A 30 0.63 -0.28 -15.90
CA THR A 30 0.77 1.04 -15.26
C THR A 30 -0.60 1.68 -14.99
N GLU A 31 -1.51 1.64 -15.97
CA GLU A 31 -2.90 2.13 -15.80
C GLU A 31 -3.62 1.36 -14.67
N ILE A 32 -3.53 0.02 -14.66
CA ILE A 32 -4.12 -0.83 -13.61
C ILE A 32 -3.61 -0.44 -12.22
N LEU A 33 -2.29 -0.27 -12.08
CA LEU A 33 -1.69 0.05 -10.79
C LEU A 33 -2.02 1.48 -10.36
N ILE A 34 -2.06 2.47 -11.26
CA ILE A 34 -2.49 3.84 -10.94
C ILE A 34 -3.92 3.82 -10.39
N THR A 35 -4.84 3.15 -11.07
CA THR A 35 -6.23 3.03 -10.63
C THR A 35 -6.29 2.35 -9.26
N ALA A 36 -5.70 1.15 -9.11
CA ALA A 36 -5.73 0.41 -7.85
C ALA A 36 -5.10 1.21 -6.68
N GLU A 37 -3.99 1.90 -6.93
CA GLU A 37 -3.34 2.78 -5.96
C GLU A 37 -4.24 3.96 -5.57
N GLY A 38 -4.96 4.56 -6.52
CA GLY A 38 -5.91 5.65 -6.27
C GLY A 38 -7.06 5.22 -5.35
N TYR A 39 -7.60 4.02 -5.54
CA TYR A 39 -8.61 3.45 -4.64
C TYR A 39 -8.01 3.15 -3.25
N ALA A 40 -6.82 2.54 -3.19
CA ALA A 40 -6.14 2.27 -1.92
C ALA A 40 -5.84 3.56 -1.15
N ALA A 41 -5.42 4.63 -1.83
CA ALA A 41 -5.11 5.92 -1.23
C ALA A 41 -6.32 6.58 -0.59
N ARG A 42 -7.52 6.42 -1.17
CA ARG A 42 -8.77 6.92 -0.57
C ARG A 42 -9.11 6.26 0.75
N LEU A 43 -8.74 4.99 0.90
CA LEU A 43 -8.94 4.19 2.11
C LEU A 43 -7.74 4.27 3.07
N THR A 44 -6.68 4.97 2.70
CA THR A 44 -5.48 5.07 3.53
C THR A 44 -5.70 6.13 4.62
N PRO A 45 -5.47 5.79 5.89
CA PRO A 45 -5.61 6.74 6.98
C PRO A 45 -4.55 7.84 6.91
N ILE A 46 -4.94 9.07 7.24
CA ILE A 46 -4.08 10.24 7.13
C ILE A 46 -3.88 10.85 8.51
N ASP A 47 -2.62 10.88 8.95
CA ASP A 47 -2.18 11.58 10.15
C ASP A 47 -1.23 12.71 9.76
N THR A 48 0.08 12.45 9.78
CA THR A 48 1.15 13.35 9.31
C THR A 48 1.38 13.26 7.80
N ALA A 49 0.47 12.62 7.06
CA ALA A 49 0.60 12.24 5.65
C ALA A 49 1.80 11.33 5.29
N ASN A 50 2.65 10.93 6.24
CA ASN A 50 3.81 10.08 5.97
C ASN A 50 3.40 8.74 5.32
N LEU A 51 2.36 8.06 5.84
CA LEU A 51 1.88 6.80 5.28
C LEU A 51 1.49 6.96 3.80
N ILE A 52 0.58 7.89 3.48
CA ILE A 52 0.13 8.10 2.10
C ILE A 52 1.25 8.59 1.17
N ASN A 53 2.23 9.35 1.68
CA ASN A 53 3.38 9.82 0.89
C ASN A 53 4.47 8.75 0.73
N SER A 54 4.43 7.67 1.52
CA SER A 54 5.35 6.53 1.41
C SER A 54 4.95 5.51 0.34
N ARG A 55 3.88 5.78 -0.43
CA ARG A 55 3.44 4.91 -1.52
C ARG A 55 4.50 4.80 -2.60
N TYR A 56 4.67 3.60 -3.12
CA TYR A 56 5.49 3.36 -4.29
C TYR A 56 4.83 2.36 -5.22
N ARG A 57 5.22 2.46 -6.50
CA ARG A 57 4.82 1.56 -7.56
C ARG A 57 6.05 1.14 -8.35
N GLN A 58 6.09 -0.13 -8.73
CA GLN A 58 7.12 -0.67 -9.61
C GLN A 58 6.46 -1.54 -10.68
N VAL A 59 6.86 -1.33 -11.93
CA VAL A 59 6.50 -2.19 -13.07
C VAL A 59 7.77 -2.85 -13.59
N THR A 60 7.69 -4.12 -13.94
CA THR A 60 8.83 -4.87 -14.47
C THR A 60 8.33 -5.84 -15.52
N ASN A 61 8.87 -5.74 -16.73
CA ASN A 61 8.60 -6.68 -17.81
C ASN A 61 9.28 -8.01 -17.52
N THR A 62 8.56 -9.10 -17.70
CA THR A 62 9.05 -10.47 -17.53
C THR A 62 8.90 -11.24 -18.83
N LEU A 63 9.58 -12.38 -18.96
CA LEU A 63 9.47 -13.24 -20.15
C LEU A 63 8.03 -13.71 -20.44
N THR A 64 7.18 -13.77 -19.41
CA THR A 64 5.82 -14.29 -19.49
C THR A 64 4.73 -13.21 -19.45
N GLY A 65 5.11 -11.92 -19.42
CA GLY A 65 4.18 -10.80 -19.36
C GLY A 65 4.75 -9.60 -18.60
N THR A 66 3.89 -8.92 -17.85
CA THR A 66 4.31 -7.78 -17.01
C THR A 66 3.96 -8.06 -15.55
N ARG A 67 4.90 -7.73 -14.66
CA ARG A 67 4.72 -7.75 -13.20
C ARG A 67 4.59 -6.33 -12.68
N GLY A 68 3.54 -6.08 -11.91
CA GLY A 68 3.25 -4.81 -11.27
C GLY A 68 3.21 -4.95 -9.76
N ILE A 69 3.82 -4.02 -9.04
CA ILE A 69 3.86 -3.97 -7.58
C ILE A 69 3.43 -2.58 -7.11
N VAL A 70 2.54 -2.52 -6.12
CA VAL A 70 2.23 -1.30 -5.36
C VAL A 70 2.39 -1.60 -3.88
N GLY A 71 2.97 -0.67 -3.12
CA GLY A 71 3.18 -0.84 -1.70
C GLY A 71 3.46 0.45 -0.97
N TYR A 72 3.80 0.31 0.31
CA TYR A 72 4.15 1.41 1.20
C TYR A 72 5.52 1.15 1.82
N THR A 73 6.37 2.18 1.83
CA THR A 73 7.70 2.12 2.44
C THR A 73 7.69 2.47 3.93
N ALA A 74 6.61 3.07 4.44
CA ALA A 74 6.50 3.37 5.86
C ALA A 74 6.55 2.08 6.70
N ASP A 75 7.45 2.07 7.68
CA ASP A 75 7.75 0.93 8.55
C ASP A 75 6.51 0.36 9.26
N TYR A 76 5.56 1.23 9.60
CA TYR A 76 4.35 0.90 10.33
C TYR A 76 3.14 0.56 9.41
N ALA A 77 3.30 0.61 8.09
CA ALA A 77 2.19 0.46 7.14
C ALA A 77 1.46 -0.89 7.29
N LEU A 78 2.20 -1.99 7.51
CA LEU A 78 1.61 -3.31 7.73
C LEU A 78 0.75 -3.36 8.99
N TYR A 79 1.25 -2.84 10.11
CA TYR A 79 0.51 -2.82 11.37
C TYR A 79 -0.79 -2.01 11.25
N VAL A 80 -0.73 -0.87 10.56
CA VAL A 80 -1.90 -0.04 10.24
C VAL A 80 -2.89 -0.80 9.36
N HIS A 81 -2.39 -1.50 8.34
CA HIS A 81 -3.22 -2.27 7.43
C HIS A 81 -3.94 -3.45 8.11
N GLU A 82 -3.25 -4.15 9.00
CA GLU A 82 -3.74 -5.34 9.70
C GLU A 82 -4.59 -5.03 10.94
N ALA A 83 -4.53 -3.82 11.47
CA ALA A 83 -5.24 -3.48 12.70
C ALA A 83 -6.75 -3.72 12.55
N SER A 84 -7.37 -4.31 13.58
CA SER A 84 -8.77 -4.77 13.58
C SER A 84 -9.84 -3.72 13.23
N GLY A 85 -9.50 -2.43 13.17
CA GLY A 85 -10.44 -1.35 12.90
C GLY A 85 -11.45 -1.06 14.01
N LYS A 86 -11.42 -1.80 15.12
CA LYS A 86 -12.31 -1.60 16.28
C LYS A 86 -12.26 -0.18 16.84
N LEU A 87 -11.11 0.46 16.72
CA LEU A 87 -10.90 1.84 17.18
C LEU A 87 -11.28 2.89 16.14
N LYS A 88 -11.72 2.52 14.92
CA LYS A 88 -12.07 3.48 13.85
C LYS A 88 -13.06 4.53 14.38
N GLY A 89 -12.75 5.80 14.15
CA GLY A 89 -13.55 6.93 14.61
C GLY A 89 -13.43 7.25 16.11
N GLN A 90 -12.71 6.45 16.90
CA GLN A 90 -12.39 6.77 18.28
C GLN A 90 -11.20 7.74 18.35
N PRO A 91 -11.17 8.65 19.34
CA PRO A 91 -10.03 9.55 19.54
C PRO A 91 -8.74 8.76 19.74
N ARG A 92 -7.64 9.19 19.13
CA ARG A 92 -6.32 8.59 19.36
C ARG A 92 -5.71 8.97 20.71
N SER A 93 -6.19 10.04 21.32
CA SER A 93 -5.83 10.46 22.68
C SER A 93 -6.12 9.41 23.76
N SER A 94 -6.95 8.40 23.46
CA SER A 94 -7.21 7.28 24.38
C SER A 94 -6.09 6.24 24.43
N VAL A 95 -5.12 6.30 23.51
CA VAL A 95 -3.98 5.36 23.45
C VAL A 95 -2.68 6.12 23.72
N GLN A 96 -2.21 6.07 24.96
CA GLN A 96 -0.99 6.77 25.40
C GLN A 96 0.30 6.24 24.75
N ALA A 97 0.37 4.94 24.47
CA ALA A 97 1.44 4.27 23.74
C ALA A 97 1.11 2.78 23.55
N PHE A 98 1.71 2.13 22.55
CA PHE A 98 1.71 0.67 22.46
C PHE A 98 3.13 0.13 22.21
N GLY A 99 3.44 -1.02 22.80
CA GLY A 99 4.70 -1.73 22.54
C GLY A 99 4.66 -2.40 21.17
N THR A 100 5.73 -2.22 20.38
CA THR A 100 5.92 -2.97 19.13
C THR A 100 6.66 -4.27 19.40
N SER A 101 6.55 -5.25 18.49
CA SER A 101 7.28 -6.53 18.54
C SER A 101 8.80 -6.38 18.62
N ASP A 102 9.32 -5.23 18.16
CA ASP A 102 10.75 -4.94 18.10
C ASP A 102 11.25 -4.18 19.36
N GLY A 103 10.44 -4.14 20.42
CA GLY A 103 10.76 -3.47 21.69
C GLY A 103 10.70 -1.94 21.65
N ARG A 104 10.30 -1.34 20.52
CA ARG A 104 10.12 0.12 20.39
C ARG A 104 8.73 0.52 20.86
N GLN A 105 8.64 1.69 21.50
CA GLN A 105 7.36 2.31 21.85
C GLN A 105 6.83 3.08 20.65
N ALA A 106 5.65 2.71 20.15
CA ALA A 106 4.97 3.45 19.09
C ALA A 106 3.92 4.38 19.69
N PHE A 107 3.88 5.60 19.15
CA PHE A 107 2.94 6.63 19.54
C PHE A 107 1.84 6.71 18.48
N ALA A 108 0.58 6.59 18.89
CA ALA A 108 -0.49 7.19 18.13
C ALA A 108 -0.40 8.70 18.38
N SER A 109 -0.52 9.56 17.36
CA SER A 109 -0.60 10.99 17.64
C SER A 109 -1.78 11.23 18.59
N ASN A 110 -1.61 12.04 19.64
CA ASN A 110 -2.70 12.35 20.58
C ASN A 110 -3.81 13.22 19.95
N ALA A 111 -3.75 13.50 18.65
CA ALA A 111 -4.71 14.30 17.89
C ALA A 111 -5.46 13.44 16.86
N GLY A 112 -6.71 13.82 16.55
CA GLY A 112 -7.55 13.13 15.56
C GLY A 112 -8.08 11.76 16.01
N LYS A 113 -8.79 11.07 15.12
CA LYS A 113 -9.38 9.76 15.40
C LYS A 113 -8.67 8.66 14.61
N PHE A 114 -8.73 7.43 15.08
CA PHE A 114 -8.18 6.30 14.32
C PHE A 114 -8.91 6.17 12.99
N TRP A 115 -8.14 5.99 11.94
CA TRP A 115 -8.65 5.78 10.58
C TRP A 115 -9.50 6.93 10.02
N ASP A 116 -9.33 8.14 10.55
CA ASP A 116 -9.87 9.34 9.91
C ASP A 116 -9.02 9.77 8.69
N PRO A 117 -9.59 10.58 7.78
CA PRO A 117 -11.03 10.89 7.66
C PRO A 117 -11.83 9.79 6.94
N ARG A 118 -11.17 8.94 6.15
CA ARG A 118 -11.79 7.86 5.35
C ARG A 118 -10.98 6.56 5.38
N GLY A 119 -10.07 6.44 6.34
CA GLY A 119 -9.21 5.29 6.51
C GLY A 119 -9.99 4.01 6.80
N GLU A 120 -9.49 2.89 6.30
CA GLU A 120 -10.01 1.57 6.62
C GLU A 120 -8.89 0.57 6.91
N PRO A 121 -9.12 -0.40 7.81
CA PRO A 121 -8.32 -1.62 7.82
C PRO A 121 -8.31 -2.25 6.43
N ARG A 122 -7.22 -2.95 6.12
CA ARG A 122 -7.05 -3.61 4.83
C ARG A 122 -7.11 -2.66 3.63
N PHE A 123 -6.82 -1.37 3.80
CA PHE A 123 -6.96 -0.34 2.76
C PHE A 123 -6.33 -0.68 1.41
N LEU A 124 -5.14 -1.28 1.38
CA LEU A 124 -4.48 -1.70 0.14
C LEU A 124 -5.22 -2.86 -0.54
N GLU A 125 -5.74 -3.79 0.25
CA GLU A 125 -6.46 -4.95 -0.28
C GLU A 125 -7.81 -4.51 -0.84
N LYS A 126 -8.59 -3.81 -0.01
CA LYS A 126 -9.89 -3.23 -0.35
C LYS A 126 -9.81 -2.28 -1.54
N GLY A 127 -8.79 -1.44 -1.60
CA GLY A 127 -8.59 -0.54 -2.74
C GLY A 127 -8.45 -1.28 -4.06
N PHE A 128 -7.68 -2.38 -4.07
CA PHE A 128 -7.58 -3.24 -5.25
C PHE A 128 -8.89 -3.98 -5.57
N GLU A 129 -9.64 -4.40 -4.55
CA GLU A 129 -10.95 -5.04 -4.72
C GLU A 129 -11.96 -4.09 -5.35
N GLU A 130 -12.07 -2.87 -4.83
CA GLU A 130 -12.95 -1.82 -5.36
C GLU A 130 -12.53 -1.36 -6.76
N ALA A 131 -11.24 -1.43 -7.10
CA ALA A 131 -10.73 -1.09 -8.41
C ALA A 131 -11.04 -2.14 -9.49
N LYS A 132 -11.47 -3.36 -9.13
CA LYS A 132 -11.71 -4.47 -10.09
C LYS A 132 -12.58 -4.09 -11.30
N PRO A 133 -13.71 -3.38 -11.16
CA PRO A 133 -14.55 -3.00 -12.30
C PRO A 133 -13.81 -2.07 -13.28
N GLU A 134 -13.05 -1.09 -12.78
CA GLU A 134 -12.30 -0.15 -13.61
C GLU A 134 -11.08 -0.82 -14.25
N ILE A 135 -10.40 -1.71 -13.53
CA ILE A 135 -9.33 -2.57 -14.04
C ILE A 135 -9.84 -3.41 -15.21
N ARG A 136 -11.04 -4.00 -15.10
CA ARG A 136 -11.67 -4.72 -16.23
C ARG A 136 -11.91 -3.79 -17.42
N GLY A 137 -12.35 -2.55 -17.18
CA GLY A 137 -12.50 -1.53 -18.22
C GLY A 137 -11.18 -1.18 -18.92
N ILE A 138 -10.09 -1.03 -18.17
CA ILE A 138 -8.73 -0.80 -18.69
C ILE A 138 -8.32 -1.97 -19.59
N LEU A 139 -8.54 -3.21 -19.16
CA LEU A 139 -8.20 -4.40 -19.95
C LEU A 139 -9.01 -4.45 -21.25
N ARG A 140 -10.32 -4.21 -21.21
CA ARG A 140 -11.16 -4.17 -22.41
C ARG A 140 -10.70 -3.11 -23.41
N ARG A 141 -10.41 -1.90 -22.93
CA ARG A 141 -9.91 -0.79 -23.76
C ARG A 141 -8.57 -1.10 -24.43
N ASN A 142 -7.64 -1.74 -23.71
CA ASN A 142 -6.30 -2.01 -24.21
C ASN A 142 -6.21 -3.29 -25.06
N TYR A 143 -7.10 -4.27 -24.85
CA TYR A 143 -6.99 -5.62 -25.46
C TYR A 143 -8.18 -6.08 -26.30
N LYS A 144 -9.19 -5.23 -26.53
CA LYS A 144 -10.42 -5.59 -27.27
C LYS A 144 -11.07 -6.88 -26.71
N LEU A 145 -11.23 -6.93 -25.38
CA LEU A 145 -11.95 -8.00 -24.67
C LEU A 145 -13.44 -7.69 -24.53
#